data_AF-A0A085MPU5-F1
#
_entry.id   AF-A0A085MPU5-F1
#
_cell.length_a   1.000
_cell.length_b   1.000
_cell.length_c   1.000
_cell.angle_alpha   90.00
_cell.angle_beta   90.00
_cell.angle_gamma   90.00
#
_symmetry.space_group_name_H-M   'P 1'
#
loop_
_entity.id
_entity.type
_entity.pdbx_description
1 polymer ?
#
loop_
_entity_poly.entity_id
_entity_poly.type
_entity_poly.pdbx_seq_one_letter_code
_entity_poly.pdbx_strand_id
1 'polypeptide(L)'
;QEYIAAGHARKLSPEEVNAGPLGRTWWLPHHPVINPNKPSKVRIVFDAAATFKGVSLNSALLKGPDLTANMTSVLLRFRLYPVAVSSDIIKMFHQVMVQPSDRSALRFVWKEPGSSQPLCDYQMMVQIFGATCSPTICAYTLRKAAMDSGEHADLVTSQVVNHFYVDN
;
A
#
# COMPACT_ATOMS: atom_id res chain seq x y z
N GLN A 1 8.34 -12.24 8.69
CA GLN A 1 7.47 -13.40 8.99
C GLN A 1 6.00 -13.03 8.92
N GLU A 2 5.52 -12.01 9.65
CA GLU A 2 4.11 -11.55 9.62
C GLU A 2 3.55 -11.31 8.20
N TYR A 3 4.30 -10.64 7.32
CA TYR A 3 3.86 -10.36 5.95
C TYR A 3 3.63 -11.63 5.12
N ILE A 4 4.40 -12.69 5.39
CA ILE A 4 4.27 -13.98 4.71
C ILE A 4 3.04 -14.72 5.23
N ALA A 5 2.88 -14.76 6.56
CA ALA A 5 1.74 -15.41 7.20
C ALA A 5 0.40 -14.75 6.81
N ALA A 6 0.38 -13.42 6.64
CA ALA A 6 -0.79 -12.67 6.20
C ALA A 6 -1.01 -12.67 4.68
N GLY A 7 -0.13 -13.30 3.90
CA GLY A 7 -0.21 -13.32 2.43
C GLY A 7 0.12 -11.98 1.75
N HIS A 8 0.62 -10.99 2.49
CA HIS A 8 1.01 -9.67 1.95
C HIS A 8 2.27 -9.74 1.10
N ALA A 9 3.15 -10.70 1.37
CA ALA A 9 4.35 -10.97 0.60
C ALA A 9 4.59 -12.47 0.48
N ARG A 10 5.35 -12.89 -0.51
CA ARG A 10 5.81 -14.27 -0.65
C ARG A 10 7.27 -14.34 -1.06
N LYS A 11 7.93 -15.45 -0.73
CA LYS A 11 9.26 -15.77 -1.23
C LYS A 11 9.16 -16.21 -2.70
N LEU A 12 10.10 -15.78 -3.54
CA LEU A 12 10.22 -16.21 -4.92
C LEU A 12 11.10 -17.46 -5.04
N SER A 13 10.79 -18.33 -6.00
CA SER A 13 11.71 -19.40 -6.41
C SER A 13 12.84 -18.85 -7.31
N PRO A 14 13.98 -19.56 -7.44
CA PRO A 14 15.07 -19.14 -8.33
C PRO A 14 14.62 -18.95 -9.79
N GLU A 15 13.66 -19.75 -10.25
CA GLU A 15 13.09 -19.64 -11.60
C GLU A 15 12.29 -18.35 -11.73
N GLU A 16 11.46 -18.01 -10.75
CA GLU A 16 10.63 -16.79 -10.76
C GLU A 16 11.45 -15.51 -10.69
N VAL A 17 12.57 -15.53 -9.96
CA VAL A 17 13.50 -14.39 -9.89
C VAL A 17 13.97 -13.99 -11.28
N ASN A 18 14.30 -14.97 -12.12
CA ASN A 18 14.80 -14.75 -13.48
C ASN A 18 13.69 -14.63 -14.54
N ALA A 19 12.47 -15.06 -14.26
CA ALA A 19 11.35 -15.09 -15.20
C ALA A 19 10.44 -13.84 -15.16
N GLY A 20 10.90 -12.73 -14.56
CA GLY A 20 10.12 -11.48 -14.51
C GLY A 20 9.89 -10.89 -15.91
N PRO A 21 8.72 -10.28 -16.18
CA PRO A 21 8.47 -9.64 -17.47
C PRO A 21 9.48 -8.52 -17.73
N LEU A 22 10.03 -8.50 -18.96
CA LEU A 22 11.00 -7.50 -19.38
C LEU A 22 10.40 -6.09 -19.24
N GLY A 23 11.16 -5.19 -18.60
CA GLY A 23 10.73 -3.80 -18.37
C GLY A 23 9.63 -3.62 -17.31
N ARG A 24 9.20 -4.69 -16.63
CA ARG A 24 8.17 -4.64 -15.56
C ARG A 24 8.62 -5.34 -14.28
N THR A 25 9.92 -5.45 -14.08
CA THR A 25 10.51 -6.01 -12.87
C THR A 25 11.33 -4.95 -12.15
N TRP A 26 11.10 -4.78 -10.86
CA TRP A 26 11.77 -3.77 -10.04
C TRP A 26 12.01 -4.28 -8.62
N TRP A 27 13.19 -3.97 -8.09
CA TRP A 27 13.55 -4.26 -6.69
C TRP A 27 13.52 -2.97 -5.88
N LEU A 28 12.67 -2.98 -4.86
CA LEU A 28 12.46 -1.87 -3.96
C LEU A 28 13.47 -1.93 -2.80
N PRO A 29 14.26 -0.87 -2.58
CA PRO A 29 14.90 -0.64 -1.31
C PRO A 29 13.83 -0.52 -0.22
N HIS A 30 14.15 -0.97 0.98
CA HIS A 30 13.28 -0.83 2.13
C HIS A 30 14.10 -0.58 3.39
N HIS A 31 13.45 0.03 4.37
CA HIS A 31 14.04 0.28 5.68
C HIS A 31 12.98 0.20 6.78
N PRO A 32 13.38 -0.16 8.01
CA PRO A 32 12.49 -0.12 9.15
C PRO A 32 12.28 1.32 9.61
N VAL A 33 11.03 1.68 9.88
CA VAL A 33 10.64 2.90 10.58
C VAL A 33 10.03 2.51 11.91
N ILE A 34 10.57 3.09 12.98
CA ILE A 34 10.12 2.87 14.36
C ILE A 34 9.51 4.17 14.86
N ASN A 35 8.26 4.09 15.31
CA ASN A 35 7.63 5.22 15.96
C ASN A 35 8.14 5.32 17.41
N PRO A 36 8.73 6.44 17.86
CA PRO A 36 9.22 6.59 19.23
C PRO A 36 8.15 6.34 20.30
N ASN A 37 6.88 6.66 19.99
CA ASN A 37 5.73 6.45 20.88
C ASN A 37 5.22 5.00 20.86
N LYS A 38 5.66 4.17 19.91
CA LYS A 38 5.29 2.75 19.77
C LYS A 38 6.51 1.93 19.35
N PRO A 39 7.56 1.85 20.20
CA PRO A 39 8.86 1.28 19.83
C PRO A 39 8.79 -0.20 19.49
N SER A 40 7.79 -0.93 20.02
CA SER A 40 7.54 -2.34 19.70
C SER A 40 6.94 -2.57 18.31
N LYS A 41 6.48 -1.52 17.61
CA LYS A 41 5.83 -1.63 16.30
C LYS A 41 6.75 -1.09 15.20
N VAL A 42 7.51 -1.99 14.59
CA VAL A 42 8.31 -1.69 13.40
C VAL A 42 7.40 -1.68 12.16
N ARG A 43 7.53 -0.66 11.31
CA ARG A 43 6.91 -0.59 9.99
C ARG A 43 7.99 -0.68 8.93
N ILE A 44 7.81 -1.53 7.93
CA ILE A 44 8.71 -1.54 6.76
C ILE A 44 8.18 -0.50 5.77
N VAL A 45 9.05 0.39 5.34
CA VAL A 45 8.76 1.38 4.29
C VAL A 45 9.55 0.99 3.05
N PHE A 46 8.85 0.90 1.92
CA PHE A 46 9.46 0.66 0.62
C PHE A 46 9.70 2.01 -0.06
N ASP A 47 10.91 2.21 -0.55
CA ASP A 47 11.27 3.42 -1.28
C ASP A 47 11.06 3.21 -2.78
N ALA A 48 9.88 3.55 -3.27
CA ALA A 48 9.56 3.54 -4.70
C ALA A 48 10.08 4.80 -5.44
N ALA A 49 10.61 5.79 -4.71
CA ALA A 49 11.23 6.98 -5.30
C ALA A 49 12.72 6.80 -5.57
N ALA A 50 13.36 5.81 -4.93
CA ALA A 50 14.74 5.42 -5.18
C ALA A 50 15.02 5.22 -6.67
N THR A 51 16.03 5.94 -7.17
CA THR A 51 16.42 5.93 -8.58
C THR A 51 17.53 4.93 -8.84
N PHE A 52 17.40 4.16 -9.92
CA PHE A 52 18.46 3.33 -10.48
C PHE A 52 18.54 3.58 -11.99
N LYS A 53 19.75 3.87 -12.49
CA LYS A 53 19.99 4.22 -13.91
C LYS A 53 19.04 5.32 -14.44
N GLY A 54 18.76 6.33 -13.61
CA GLY A 54 17.93 7.48 -13.99
C GLY A 54 16.41 7.27 -13.94
N VAL A 55 15.93 6.09 -13.50
CA VAL A 55 14.51 5.77 -13.38
C VAL A 55 14.20 5.35 -11.93
N SER A 56 13.03 5.72 -11.41
CA SER A 56 12.45 5.14 -10.20
C SER A 56 11.12 4.48 -10.51
N LEU A 57 10.64 3.58 -9.64
CA LEU A 57 9.32 2.99 -9.82
C LEU A 57 8.23 4.08 -9.89
N ASN A 58 8.27 5.06 -8.99
CA ASN A 58 7.31 6.16 -9.00
C ASN A 58 7.34 7.00 -10.28
N SER A 59 8.50 7.18 -10.91
CA SER A 59 8.58 7.88 -12.22
C SER A 59 7.93 7.10 -13.36
N ALA A 60 7.78 5.78 -13.22
CA ALA A 60 7.16 4.90 -14.21
C ALA A 60 5.67 4.60 -13.90
N LEU A 61 5.15 5.05 -12.76
CA LEU A 61 3.78 4.82 -12.34
C LEU A 61 2.90 6.05 -12.57
N LEU A 62 1.66 5.81 -13.00
CA LEU A 62 0.63 6.85 -13.03
C LEU A 62 0.05 7.02 -11.62
N LYS A 63 0.22 8.21 -11.04
CA LYS A 63 -0.36 8.57 -9.73
C LYS A 63 -1.89 8.39 -9.69
N GLY A 64 -2.55 8.69 -10.81
CA GLY A 64 -4.01 8.75 -10.90
C GLY A 64 -4.60 9.98 -10.18
N PRO A 65 -5.93 10.17 -10.25
CA PRO A 65 -6.61 11.29 -9.62
C PRO A 65 -6.61 11.19 -8.09
N ASP A 66 -6.65 12.32 -7.40
CA ASP A 66 -6.90 12.34 -5.95
C ASP A 66 -8.37 11.99 -5.67
N LEU A 67 -8.57 10.82 -5.05
CA LEU A 67 -9.88 10.31 -4.67
C LEU A 67 -10.13 10.41 -3.16
N THR A 68 -9.29 11.12 -2.42
CA THR A 68 -9.51 11.39 -1.00
C THR A 68 -10.39 12.61 -0.82
N ALA A 69 -11.13 12.66 0.28
CA ALA A 69 -11.82 13.87 0.67
C ALA A 69 -10.80 14.92 1.12
N ASN A 70 -11.04 16.18 0.75
CA ASN A 70 -10.22 17.29 1.22
C ASN A 70 -10.18 17.32 2.76
N MET A 71 -8.98 17.24 3.34
CA MET A 71 -8.80 17.17 4.81
C MET A 71 -9.50 18.31 5.56
N THR A 72 -9.40 19.55 5.08
CA THR A 72 -10.10 20.69 5.70
C THR A 72 -11.61 20.48 5.72
N SER A 73 -12.18 19.97 4.63
CA SER A 73 -13.61 19.64 4.55
C SER A 73 -14.00 18.52 5.50
N VAL A 74 -13.17 17.49 5.63
CA VAL A 74 -13.37 16.40 6.62
C VAL A 74 -13.39 16.96 8.04
N LEU A 75 -12.42 17.79 8.41
CA LEU A 75 -12.32 18.39 9.74
C LEU A 75 -13.48 19.34 10.05
N LEU A 76 -13.95 20.11 9.07
CA LEU A 76 -15.11 20.99 9.23
C LEU A 76 -16.40 20.18 9.47
N ARG A 77 -16.63 19.10 8.71
CA ARG A 77 -17.78 18.20 8.92
C ARG A 77 -17.70 17.47 10.25
N PHE A 78 -16.50 17.07 10.67
CA PHE A 78 -16.28 16.43 11.96
C PHE A 78 -16.71 17.31 13.15
N ARG A 79 -16.63 18.64 12.99
CA ARG A 79 -17.05 19.62 14.01
C ARG A 79 -18.50 20.08 13.87
N LEU A 80 -19.21 19.66 12.82
CA LEU A 80 -20.55 20.15 12.52
C LEU A 80 -21.60 19.65 13.52
N TYR A 81 -21.41 18.46 14.08
CA TYR A 81 -22.36 17.81 14.96
C TYR A 81 -21.80 17.62 16.37
N PRO A 82 -22.66 17.52 17.41
CA PRO A 82 -22.21 17.35 18.81
C PRO A 82 -21.42 16.06 19.07
N VAL A 83 -21.63 15.03 18.25
CA VAL A 83 -21.00 13.72 18.38
C VAL A 83 -20.35 13.36 17.05
N ALA A 84 -19.09 12.94 17.11
CA ALA A 84 -18.33 12.52 15.94
C ALA A 84 -17.86 11.07 16.11
N VAL A 85 -17.92 10.31 15.01
CA VAL A 85 -17.44 8.92 14.95
C VAL A 85 -16.29 8.86 13.97
N SER A 86 -15.19 8.24 14.38
CA SER A 86 -14.03 7.98 13.51
C SER A 86 -13.64 6.52 13.60
N SER A 87 -13.13 5.98 12.50
CA SER A 87 -12.58 4.62 12.42
C SER A 87 -11.32 4.64 11.57
N ASP A 88 -10.42 3.69 11.84
CA ASP A 88 -9.16 3.51 11.11
C ASP A 88 -9.22 2.20 10.30
N ILE A 89 -8.88 2.26 9.01
CA ILE A 89 -8.71 1.07 8.19
C ILE A 89 -7.29 0.55 8.41
N ILE A 90 -7.17 -0.41 9.32
CA ILE A 90 -5.88 -1.00 9.70
C ILE A 90 -5.16 -1.52 8.46
N LYS A 91 -3.97 -0.97 8.21
CA LYS A 91 -3.09 -1.36 7.10
C LYS A 91 -3.79 -1.25 5.74
N MET A 92 -4.52 -0.16 5.47
CA MET A 92 -5.32 0.04 4.25
C MET A 92 -4.66 -0.45 2.95
N PHE A 93 -3.40 -0.09 2.68
CA PHE A 93 -2.70 -0.53 1.46
C PHE A 93 -2.57 -2.05 1.35
N HIS A 94 -2.38 -2.74 2.48
CA HIS A 94 -2.31 -4.20 2.50
C HIS A 94 -3.67 -4.89 2.32
N GLN A 95 -4.78 -4.15 2.35
CA GLN A 95 -6.12 -4.70 2.10
C GLN A 95 -6.42 -4.87 0.60
N VAL A 96 -5.57 -4.32 -0.28
CA VAL A 96 -5.80 -4.32 -1.72
C VAL A 96 -4.71 -5.12 -2.43
N MET A 97 -5.11 -6.20 -3.11
CA MET A 97 -4.20 -7.04 -3.89
C MET A 97 -3.69 -6.31 -5.13
N VAL A 98 -2.43 -6.55 -5.47
CA VAL A 98 -1.82 -6.11 -6.73
C VAL A 98 -2.14 -7.14 -7.81
N GLN A 99 -2.43 -6.67 -9.02
CA GLN A 99 -2.68 -7.53 -10.18
C GLN A 99 -1.47 -8.43 -10.45
N PRO A 100 -1.65 -9.73 -10.74
CA PRO A 100 -0.54 -10.66 -10.94
C PRO A 100 0.52 -10.18 -11.94
N SER A 101 0.10 -9.47 -13.00
CA SER A 101 0.99 -8.89 -14.02
C SER A 101 1.95 -7.82 -13.51
N ASP A 102 1.61 -7.16 -12.41
CA ASP A 102 2.31 -5.96 -11.93
C ASP A 102 3.13 -6.24 -10.67
N ARG A 103 2.88 -7.36 -9.99
CA ARG A 103 3.58 -7.75 -8.75
C ARG A 103 5.10 -7.79 -8.92
N SER A 104 5.61 -8.09 -10.11
CA SER A 104 7.07 -8.14 -10.39
C SER A 104 7.75 -6.78 -10.21
N ALA A 105 7.00 -5.69 -10.25
CA ALA A 105 7.50 -4.35 -9.96
C ALA A 105 7.63 -4.07 -8.45
N LEU A 106 7.18 -4.99 -7.59
CA LEU A 106 7.19 -4.84 -6.13
C LEU A 106 8.04 -5.92 -5.45
N ARG A 107 9.19 -6.25 -6.06
CA ARG A 107 10.14 -7.21 -5.47
C ARG A 107 11.02 -6.52 -4.44
N PHE A 108 11.56 -7.30 -3.52
CA PHE A 108 12.53 -6.83 -2.54
C PHE A 108 13.38 -7.99 -2.04
N VAL A 109 14.57 -7.70 -1.54
CA VAL A 109 15.44 -8.70 -0.93
C VAL A 109 15.32 -8.66 0.58
N TRP A 110 15.34 -9.82 1.24
CA TRP A 110 15.35 -9.91 2.69
C TRP A 110 16.22 -11.07 3.17
N LYS A 111 16.89 -10.85 4.30
CA LYS A 111 17.52 -11.91 5.11
C LYS A 111 17.22 -11.65 6.58
N GLU A 112 17.12 -12.71 7.36
CA GLU A 112 17.01 -12.58 8.80
C GLU A 112 18.30 -11.97 9.38
N PRO A 113 18.22 -10.92 10.22
CA PRO A 113 19.40 -10.33 10.84
C PRO A 113 20.23 -11.37 11.60
N GLY A 114 21.54 -11.39 11.36
CA GLY A 114 22.46 -12.36 11.97
C GLY A 114 22.42 -13.76 11.37
N SER A 115 21.55 -14.03 10.39
CA SER A 115 21.52 -15.32 9.70
C SER A 115 22.70 -15.49 8.75
N SER A 116 23.26 -16.70 8.71
CA SER A 116 24.26 -17.12 7.72
C SER A 116 23.63 -17.45 6.35
N GLN A 117 22.31 -17.47 6.25
CA GLN A 117 21.60 -17.73 5.02
C GLN A 117 21.79 -16.58 4.01
N PRO A 118 21.79 -16.88 2.70
CA PRO A 118 21.88 -15.85 1.67
C PRO A 118 20.64 -14.93 1.67
N LEU A 119 20.81 -13.75 1.08
CA LEU A 119 19.68 -12.88 0.73
C LEU A 119 18.69 -13.67 -0.13
N CYS A 120 17.42 -13.54 0.20
CA CYS A 120 16.33 -14.17 -0.53
C CYS A 120 15.47 -13.09 -1.19
N ASP A 121 14.95 -13.40 -2.38
CA ASP A 121 14.01 -12.54 -3.09
C ASP A 121 12.57 -12.79 -2.64
N TYR A 122 11.86 -11.69 -2.45
CA TYR A 122 10.47 -11.64 -2.08
C TYR A 122 9.71 -10.71 -3.01
N GLN A 123 8.40 -10.86 -3.00
CA GLN A 123 7.47 -10.08 -3.80
C GLN A 123 6.28 -9.67 -2.94
N MET A 124 5.94 -8.39 -2.95
CA MET A 124 4.69 -7.91 -2.37
C MET A 124 3.50 -8.33 -3.25
N MET A 125 2.43 -8.76 -2.59
CA MET A 125 1.20 -9.24 -3.20
C MET A 125 0.09 -8.18 -3.16
N VAL A 126 0.27 -7.18 -2.32
CA VAL A 126 -0.68 -6.11 -1.99
C VAL A 126 -0.04 -4.73 -2.21
N GLN A 127 -0.85 -3.68 -2.25
CA GLN A 127 -0.35 -2.32 -2.43
C GLN A 127 0.62 -1.95 -1.30
N ILE A 128 1.64 -1.15 -1.62
CA ILE A 128 2.67 -0.72 -0.68
C ILE A 128 2.51 0.75 -0.32
N PHE A 129 2.95 1.11 0.87
CA PHE A 129 3.25 2.50 1.19
C PHE A 129 4.47 2.98 0.40
N GLY A 130 4.45 4.23 -0.07
CA GLY A 130 5.56 4.84 -0.84
C GLY A 130 5.40 4.78 -2.36
N ALA A 131 4.51 3.94 -2.91
CA ALA A 131 4.18 3.96 -4.33
C ALA A 131 3.12 5.02 -4.65
N THR A 132 3.37 5.84 -5.67
CA THR A 132 2.55 7.03 -5.98
C THR A 132 1.11 6.70 -6.39
N CYS A 133 0.87 5.52 -6.96
CA CYS A 133 -0.46 5.07 -7.38
C CYS A 133 -1.27 4.41 -6.26
N SER A 134 -0.63 3.95 -5.19
CA SER A 134 -1.28 3.19 -4.11
C SER A 134 -2.47 3.91 -3.47
N PRO A 135 -2.41 5.22 -3.15
CA PRO A 135 -3.54 5.95 -2.56
C PRO A 135 -4.77 5.93 -3.45
N THR A 136 -4.59 6.24 -4.73
CA THR A 136 -5.67 6.28 -5.70
C THR A 136 -6.31 4.91 -5.86
N ILE A 137 -5.49 3.86 -6.01
CA ILE A 137 -5.98 2.48 -6.16
C ILE A 137 -6.76 2.06 -4.90
N CYS A 138 -6.25 2.36 -3.70
CA CYS A 138 -6.90 1.97 -2.46
C CYS A 138 -8.19 2.77 -2.20
N ALA A 139 -8.17 4.07 -2.44
CA ALA A 139 -9.36 4.92 -2.32
C ALA A 139 -10.45 4.50 -3.33
N TYR A 140 -10.07 4.20 -4.58
CA TYR A 140 -11.01 3.67 -5.57
C TYR A 140 -11.59 2.33 -5.12
N THR A 141 -10.75 1.41 -4.64
CA THR A 141 -11.19 0.09 -4.16
C THR A 141 -12.17 0.22 -3.01
N LEU A 142 -11.92 1.14 -2.06
CA LEU A 142 -12.84 1.42 -0.95
C LEU A 142 -14.18 2.00 -1.44
N ARG A 143 -14.14 2.95 -2.38
CA ARG A 143 -15.37 3.48 -3.00
C ARG A 143 -16.15 2.40 -3.73
N LYS A 144 -15.47 1.50 -4.45
CA LYS A 144 -16.11 0.37 -5.11
C LYS A 144 -16.74 -0.58 -4.12
N ALA A 145 -16.05 -0.94 -3.05
CA ALA A 145 -16.61 -1.76 -1.98
C ALA A 145 -17.85 -1.11 -1.34
N ALA A 146 -17.87 0.22 -1.19
CA ALA A 146 -19.04 0.96 -0.72
C ALA A 146 -20.22 0.94 -1.71
N MET A 147 -19.95 1.07 -3.01
CA MET A 147 -21.00 0.96 -4.04
C MET A 147 -21.59 -0.45 -4.10
N ASP A 148 -20.77 -1.45 -3.82
CA ASP A 148 -21.16 -2.85 -3.89
C ASP A 148 -21.80 -3.33 -2.55
N SER A 149 -22.10 -2.43 -1.61
CA SER A 149 -22.63 -2.75 -0.26
C SER A 149 -24.14 -3.02 -0.20
N GLY A 150 -24.77 -3.37 -1.33
CA GLY A 150 -26.18 -3.73 -1.41
C GLY A 150 -27.14 -2.60 -1.07
N GLU A 151 -28.11 -2.86 -0.20
CA GLU A 151 -29.20 -1.92 0.14
C GLU A 151 -28.71 -0.56 0.66
N HIS A 152 -27.53 -0.50 1.27
CA HIS A 152 -26.97 0.74 1.82
C HIS A 152 -25.98 1.47 0.91
N ALA A 153 -25.84 1.05 -0.36
CA ALA A 153 -24.81 1.54 -1.28
C ALA A 153 -24.75 3.07 -1.38
N ASP A 154 -25.90 3.75 -1.53
CA ASP A 154 -25.96 5.21 -1.67
C ASP A 154 -25.44 5.91 -0.40
N LEU A 155 -25.90 5.45 0.77
CA LEU A 155 -25.50 6.01 2.04
C LEU A 155 -23.99 5.81 2.29
N VAL A 156 -23.51 4.57 2.17
CA VAL A 156 -22.11 4.21 2.46
C VAL A 156 -21.17 4.89 1.47
N THR A 157 -21.52 4.92 0.17
CA THR A 157 -20.72 5.59 -0.86
C THR A 157 -20.61 7.08 -0.57
N SER A 158 -21.72 7.74 -0.21
CA SER A 158 -21.70 9.15 0.17
C SER A 158 -20.80 9.40 1.38
N GLN A 159 -20.83 8.52 2.40
CA GLN A 159 -19.94 8.65 3.55
C GLN A 159 -18.47 8.50 3.16
N VAL A 160 -18.11 7.47 2.39
CA VAL A 160 -16.74 7.24 1.95
C VAL A 160 -16.24 8.40 1.09
N VAL A 161 -17.00 8.85 0.08
CA VAL A 161 -16.55 9.91 -0.83
C VAL A 161 -16.30 11.23 -0.10
N ASN A 162 -17.10 11.56 0.92
CA ASN A 162 -17.05 12.86 1.59
C ASN A 162 -16.19 12.90 2.85
N HIS A 163 -15.88 11.75 3.46
CA HIS A 163 -15.24 11.69 4.78
C HIS A 163 -13.98 10.83 4.81
N PHE A 164 -13.72 10.02 3.78
CA PHE A 164 -12.53 9.18 3.74
C PHE A 164 -11.28 9.99 3.37
N TYR A 165 -10.21 9.76 4.12
CA TYR A 165 -8.90 10.34 3.87
C TYR A 165 -7.81 9.29 4.16
N VAL A 166 -6.69 9.35 3.43
CA VAL A 166 -5.52 8.51 3.66
C VAL A 166 -4.26 9.38 3.67
N ASP A 167 -3.42 9.17 4.68
CA ASP A 167 -2.06 9.73 4.68
C ASP A 167 -1.19 8.92 3.72
N ASN A 168 -0.49 9.63 2.83
CA ASN A 168 0.50 9.05 1.94
C ASN A 168 1.90 9.62 2.19
#